data_AF-A0A358KMR1-F1
#
_entry.id   AF-A0A358KMR1-F1
#
_cell.length_a   1.000
_cell.length_b   1.000
_cell.length_c   1.000
_cell.angle_alpha   90.00
_cell.angle_beta   90.00
_cell.angle_gamma   90.00
#
_symmetry.space_group_name_H-M   'P 1'
#
loop_
_entity.id
_entity.type
_entity.pdbx_description
1 polymer ?
#
loop_
_entity_poly.entity_id
_entity_poly.type
_entity_poly.pdbx_seq_one_letter_code
_entity_poly.pdbx_strand_id
1 'polypeptide(L)'
;MDPAPLQVFSGSSVTDYAKRIMALVAAGKNPATYTGTDLITGLKSFVQSGQLGDTSLINDDAWGIMALSAVGTPSSDTLIKSSAQFLVDNQNTDGGWSWGVGFDSDTNDTAAVLMALAEAGYTASDSPVSEAVVYLASQQNNDAGFPYQLPCFWPGCEASDSASTSWVIGAFTKLSLDPASWQKTGVSPQEFLLTLQTGDGSFKWQAGDPAGSAGMTAYAVVALAGKSYPVKTGNYLGGSGSGPTPLADLAIKFTNESITINEGEQAGLTVKLINNGPTMAQNVVAELTLPEGLELVQATPTDGVFDQNKNSWTFIRLNNFAAAELNLVLSSVKAISGEISAVVSARELDFNQTNNEAKASFTAEVIAKSAEV
;
A
#
# COMPACT_ATOMS: atom_id res chain seq x y z
N MET A 1 22.34 6.61 -5.41
CA MET A 1 22.35 7.59 -4.30
C MET A 1 23.24 7.03 -3.21
N ASP A 2 24.19 7.81 -2.70
CA ASP A 2 24.95 7.47 -1.49
C ASP A 2 24.06 7.74 -0.26
N PRO A 3 23.69 6.71 0.53
CA PRO A 3 22.84 6.88 1.69
C PRO A 3 23.61 7.30 2.95
N ALA A 4 24.94 7.41 2.91
CA ALA A 4 25.76 7.76 4.09
C ALA A 4 25.31 9.06 4.80
N PRO A 5 24.91 10.15 4.10
CA PRO A 5 24.37 11.33 4.76
C PRO A 5 23.07 11.07 5.53
N LEU A 6 22.38 9.95 5.24
CA LEU A 6 21.14 9.58 5.91
C LEU A 6 21.35 8.84 7.24
N GLN A 7 22.57 8.40 7.55
CA GLN A 7 22.88 7.51 8.67
C GLN A 7 22.72 8.18 10.04
N VAL A 8 23.02 9.47 10.15
CA VAL A 8 22.82 10.24 11.40
C VAL A 8 21.46 10.91 11.36
N PHE A 9 20.70 10.78 12.45
CA PHE A 9 19.39 11.38 12.60
C PHE A 9 19.23 12.05 13.97
N SER A 10 18.66 13.24 13.98
CA SER A 10 18.41 14.06 15.17
C SER A 10 17.14 14.90 15.03
N GLY A 11 16.05 14.28 14.55
CA GLY A 11 14.75 14.95 14.40
C GLY A 11 13.90 14.88 15.66
N SER A 12 13.01 15.85 15.83
CA SER A 12 12.14 15.97 17.01
C SER A 12 10.67 16.23 16.68
N SER A 13 10.30 16.13 15.40
CA SER A 13 8.93 16.28 14.92
C SER A 13 8.53 15.14 14.00
N VAL A 14 7.22 14.88 13.87
CA VAL A 14 6.68 13.90 12.92
C VAL A 14 7.23 14.13 11.51
N THR A 15 7.29 15.39 11.06
CA THR A 15 7.80 15.71 9.72
C THR A 15 9.29 15.39 9.53
N ASP A 16 10.13 15.54 10.57
CA ASP A 16 11.54 15.16 10.51
C ASP A 16 11.70 13.65 10.32
N TYR A 17 10.95 12.87 11.11
CA TYR A 17 10.93 11.41 11.02
C TYR A 17 10.38 10.96 9.67
N ALA A 18 9.25 11.52 9.23
CA ALA A 18 8.58 11.17 7.99
C ALA A 18 9.47 11.39 6.76
N LYS A 19 10.10 12.58 6.65
CA LYS A 19 11.03 12.90 5.56
C LYS A 19 12.22 11.94 5.56
N ARG A 20 12.78 11.62 6.74
CA ARG A 20 13.90 10.68 6.86
C ARG A 20 13.50 9.26 6.44
N ILE A 21 12.35 8.79 6.90
CA ILE A 21 11.80 7.47 6.56
C ILE A 21 11.64 7.35 5.04
N MET A 22 10.94 8.29 4.41
CA MET A 22 10.71 8.24 2.97
C MET A 22 12.01 8.33 2.16
N ALA A 23 12.98 9.14 2.58
CA ALA A 23 14.29 9.20 1.94
C ALA A 23 15.05 7.86 2.03
N LEU A 24 15.01 7.20 3.20
CA LEU A 24 15.65 5.89 3.39
C LEU A 24 14.96 4.81 2.55
N VAL A 25 13.62 4.77 2.54
CA VAL A 25 12.85 3.84 1.71
C VAL A 25 13.17 4.04 0.22
N ALA A 26 13.21 5.30 -0.25
CA ALA A 26 13.59 5.64 -1.62
C ALA A 26 15.01 5.15 -1.95
N ALA A 27 15.94 5.25 -1.00
CA ALA A 27 17.31 4.73 -1.11
C ALA A 27 17.42 3.21 -0.89
N GLY A 28 16.31 2.50 -0.65
CA GLY A 28 16.29 1.06 -0.38
C GLY A 28 16.90 0.67 0.96
N LYS A 29 16.92 1.59 1.94
CA LYS A 29 17.42 1.37 3.30
C LYS A 29 16.26 1.19 4.27
N ASN A 30 16.46 0.32 5.26
CA ASN A 30 15.47 0.09 6.30
C ASN A 30 15.51 1.24 7.34
N PRO A 31 14.46 2.06 7.46
CA PRO A 31 14.43 3.15 8.43
C PRO A 31 14.39 2.69 9.89
N ALA A 32 14.06 1.43 10.18
CA ALA A 32 14.08 0.88 11.53
C ALA A 32 15.50 0.56 12.03
N THR A 33 16.47 0.37 11.13
CA THR A 33 17.81 -0.14 11.49
C THR A 33 18.96 0.70 10.96
N TYR A 34 18.77 1.43 9.85
CA TYR A 34 19.87 2.08 9.14
C TYR A 34 20.56 3.19 9.95
N THR A 35 19.82 3.90 10.79
CA THR A 35 20.34 5.02 11.60
C THR A 35 20.80 4.57 13.00
N GLY A 36 20.65 3.29 13.34
CA GLY A 36 20.81 2.81 14.72
C GLY A 36 19.67 3.22 15.66
N THR A 37 18.66 3.94 15.16
CA THR A 37 17.40 4.26 15.87
C THR A 37 16.25 3.77 15.01
N ASP A 38 15.26 3.12 15.62
CA ASP A 38 14.05 2.74 14.89
C ASP A 38 13.18 3.97 14.62
N LEU A 39 13.31 4.52 13.41
CA LEU A 39 12.56 5.72 13.02
C LEU A 39 11.06 5.45 12.88
N ILE A 40 10.64 4.21 12.60
CA ILE A 40 9.21 3.86 12.50
C ILE A 40 8.59 3.93 13.90
N THR A 41 9.24 3.30 14.88
CA THR A 41 8.85 3.41 16.29
C THR A 41 8.92 4.85 16.78
N GLY A 42 9.97 5.59 16.39
CA GLY A 42 10.12 7.01 16.72
C GLY A 42 8.99 7.88 16.16
N LEU A 43 8.59 7.68 14.90
CA LEU A 43 7.44 8.37 14.29
C LEU A 43 6.15 8.09 15.08
N LYS A 44 5.88 6.82 15.39
CA LYS A 44 4.66 6.40 16.13
C LYS A 44 4.65 6.88 17.58
N SER A 45 5.78 7.31 18.14
CA SER A 45 5.83 7.87 19.50
C SER A 45 5.13 9.23 19.63
N PHE A 46 4.87 9.91 18.49
CA PHE A 46 4.14 11.17 18.44
C PHE A 46 2.63 11.00 18.31
N VAL A 47 2.10 9.77 18.31
CA VAL A 47 0.67 9.54 18.21
C VAL A 47 -0.03 10.08 19.46
N GLN A 48 -0.97 10.99 19.24
CA GLN A 48 -1.84 11.51 20.30
C GLN A 48 -3.20 11.85 19.73
N SER A 49 -4.24 11.69 20.55
CA SER A 49 -5.64 12.03 20.19
C SER A 49 -6.14 11.40 18.87
N GLY A 50 -5.59 10.24 18.47
CA GLY A 50 -6.00 9.54 17.25
C GLY A 50 -5.34 10.05 15.96
N GLN A 51 -4.33 10.92 16.03
CA GLN A 51 -3.61 11.46 14.88
C GLN A 51 -2.08 11.40 15.10
N LEU A 52 -1.28 11.65 14.05
CA LEU A 52 0.19 11.69 14.07
C LEU A 52 0.76 13.11 14.31
N GLY A 53 1.10 13.46 15.55
CA GLY A 53 1.75 14.73 15.86
C GLY A 53 0.90 15.66 16.70
N ASP A 54 0.84 16.94 16.37
CA ASP A 54 0.16 18.01 17.12
C ASP A 54 -1.24 18.26 16.54
N THR A 55 -2.29 18.28 17.37
CA THR A 55 -3.67 18.46 16.90
C THR A 55 -3.96 19.86 16.35
N SER A 56 -2.99 20.78 16.39
CA SER A 56 -3.05 22.09 15.73
C SER A 56 -2.43 22.09 14.33
N LEU A 57 -1.79 21.00 13.92
CA LEU A 57 -1.11 20.86 12.64
C LEU A 57 -1.87 19.88 11.73
N ILE A 58 -1.76 20.12 10.42
CA ILE A 58 -2.29 19.23 9.37
C ILE A 58 -1.14 18.50 8.69
N ASN A 59 0.01 19.17 8.60
CA ASN A 59 1.12 18.69 7.80
C ASN A 59 1.74 17.41 8.39
N ASP A 60 1.77 17.27 9.69
CA ASP A 60 2.36 16.13 10.38
C ASP A 60 1.57 14.85 10.10
N ASP A 61 0.24 14.91 10.12
CA ASP A 61 -0.61 13.82 9.68
C ASP A 61 -0.36 13.45 8.21
N ALA A 62 -0.34 14.43 7.31
CA ALA A 62 -0.12 14.18 5.88
C ALA A 62 1.25 13.52 5.61
N TRP A 63 2.32 14.07 6.19
CA TRP A 63 3.67 13.52 6.10
C TRP A 63 3.79 12.16 6.79
N GLY A 64 3.13 12.00 7.94
CA GLY A 64 3.10 10.79 8.75
C GLY A 64 2.44 9.62 8.03
N ILE A 65 1.26 9.83 7.43
CA ILE A 65 0.56 8.83 6.62
C ILE A 65 1.44 8.39 5.44
N MET A 66 2.00 9.34 4.68
CA MET A 66 2.90 9.02 3.57
C MET A 66 4.14 8.22 4.02
N ALA A 67 4.70 8.54 5.19
CA ALA A 67 5.84 7.79 5.74
C ALA A 67 5.46 6.39 6.22
N LEU A 68 4.28 6.21 6.84
CA LEU A 68 3.77 4.90 7.24
C LEU A 68 3.47 4.02 6.02
N SER A 69 2.87 4.58 4.98
CA SER A 69 2.66 3.88 3.71
C SER A 69 4.00 3.52 3.04
N ALA A 70 4.98 4.44 3.05
CA ALA A 70 6.31 4.17 2.52
C ALA A 70 6.97 2.94 3.17
N VAL A 71 6.71 2.67 4.45
CA VAL A 71 7.22 1.49 5.15
C VAL A 71 6.32 0.26 5.07
N GLY A 72 5.24 0.33 4.29
CA GLY A 72 4.38 -0.79 3.97
C GLY A 72 3.19 -0.95 4.92
N THR A 73 2.89 0.07 5.73
CA THR A 73 1.67 0.09 6.55
C THR A 73 0.46 0.11 5.62
N PRO A 74 -0.47 -0.86 5.71
CA PRO A 74 -1.61 -0.92 4.80
C PRO A 74 -2.61 0.19 5.08
N SER A 75 -3.34 0.64 4.05
CA SER A 75 -4.41 1.65 4.19
C SER A 75 -5.54 1.24 5.15
N SER A 76 -5.65 -0.06 5.46
CA SER A 76 -6.58 -0.59 6.46
C SER A 76 -6.16 -0.32 7.91
N ASP A 77 -4.90 0.08 8.15
CA ASP A 77 -4.35 0.35 9.47
C ASP A 77 -5.13 1.45 10.20
N THR A 78 -5.43 1.21 11.49
CA THR A 78 -6.26 2.10 12.29
C THR A 78 -5.68 3.50 12.40
N LEU A 79 -4.35 3.63 12.52
CA LEU A 79 -3.70 4.94 12.66
C LEU A 79 -3.71 5.70 11.34
N ILE A 80 -3.50 5.02 10.21
CA ILE A 80 -3.67 5.66 8.89
C ILE A 80 -5.10 6.18 8.74
N LYS A 81 -6.10 5.36 9.06
CA LYS A 81 -7.51 5.75 8.96
C LYS A 81 -7.86 6.91 9.88
N SER A 82 -7.42 6.90 11.14
CA SER A 82 -7.76 7.95 12.09
C SER A 82 -7.05 9.27 11.77
N SER A 83 -5.78 9.21 11.35
CA SER A 83 -5.03 10.40 10.88
C SER A 83 -5.67 10.98 9.61
N ALA A 84 -6.08 10.13 8.66
CA ALA A 84 -6.78 10.58 7.46
C ALA A 84 -8.14 11.19 7.78
N GLN A 85 -8.87 10.64 8.75
CA GLN A 85 -10.13 11.24 9.21
C GLN A 85 -9.90 12.61 9.84
N PHE A 86 -8.82 12.79 10.61
CA PHE A 86 -8.45 14.10 11.16
C PHE A 86 -8.18 15.13 10.04
N LEU A 87 -7.51 14.74 8.95
CA LEU A 87 -7.34 15.61 7.77
C LEU A 87 -8.71 16.01 7.19
N VAL A 88 -9.61 15.04 6.99
CA VAL A 88 -10.97 15.30 6.45
C VAL A 88 -11.78 16.23 7.36
N ASP A 89 -11.73 16.00 8.67
CA ASP A 89 -12.48 16.79 9.66
C ASP A 89 -12.00 18.25 9.76
N ASN A 90 -10.78 18.54 9.28
CA ASN A 90 -10.16 19.87 9.30
C ASN A 90 -9.97 20.45 7.89
N GLN A 91 -10.72 19.97 6.90
CA GLN A 91 -10.77 20.62 5.58
C GLN A 91 -11.44 22.00 5.68
N ASN A 92 -10.84 23.00 5.04
CA ASN A 92 -11.40 24.35 5.01
C ASN A 92 -12.64 24.40 4.09
N THR A 93 -13.50 25.39 4.29
CA THR A 93 -14.75 25.55 3.52
C THR A 93 -14.54 25.81 2.03
N ASP A 94 -13.33 26.19 1.62
CA ASP A 94 -12.95 26.35 0.22
C ASP A 94 -12.51 25.03 -0.44
N GLY A 95 -12.47 23.93 0.32
CA GLY A 95 -12.04 22.61 -0.11
C GLY A 95 -10.53 22.37 0.05
N GLY A 96 -9.73 23.36 0.44
CA GLY A 96 -8.30 23.20 0.61
C GLY A 96 -7.87 22.85 2.03
N TRP A 97 -6.55 22.72 2.20
CA TRP A 97 -5.87 22.61 3.48
C TRP A 97 -4.68 23.56 3.56
N SER A 98 -4.27 23.83 4.78
CA SER A 98 -3.13 24.65 5.17
C SER A 98 -2.15 23.85 6.03
N TRP A 99 -1.00 24.44 6.32
CA TRP A 99 0.00 23.84 7.22
C TRP A 99 -0.57 23.41 8.59
N GLY A 100 -1.46 24.22 9.17
CA GLY A 100 -2.12 23.95 10.45
C GLY A 100 -3.62 24.15 10.41
N VAL A 101 -4.30 23.73 11.47
CA VAL A 101 -5.76 23.81 11.59
C VAL A 101 -6.22 25.26 11.64
N GLY A 102 -7.17 25.62 10.78
CA GLY A 102 -7.84 26.93 10.77
C GLY A 102 -7.04 28.07 10.12
N PHE A 103 -5.95 27.76 9.41
CA PHE A 103 -5.25 28.73 8.55
C PHE A 103 -5.80 28.70 7.12
N ASP A 104 -5.47 29.72 6.33
CA ASP A 104 -5.92 29.80 4.93
C ASP A 104 -5.25 28.72 4.08
N SER A 105 -6.05 28.05 3.24
CA SER A 105 -5.59 26.96 2.37
C SER A 105 -4.50 27.41 1.41
N ASP A 106 -3.53 26.55 1.13
CA ASP A 106 -2.50 26.75 0.09
C ASP A 106 -2.33 25.51 -0.81
N THR A 107 -1.69 25.70 -1.97
CA THR A 107 -1.57 24.63 -2.98
C THR A 107 -0.65 23.50 -2.53
N ASN A 108 0.38 23.78 -1.72
CA ASN A 108 1.40 22.81 -1.33
C ASN A 108 0.84 21.84 -0.29
N ASP A 109 0.26 22.38 0.77
CA ASP A 109 -0.32 21.58 1.85
C ASP A 109 -1.57 20.83 1.37
N THR A 110 -2.41 21.46 0.54
CA THR A 110 -3.53 20.77 -0.12
C THR A 110 -3.05 19.57 -0.96
N ALA A 111 -2.01 19.76 -1.78
CA ALA A 111 -1.46 18.68 -2.59
C ALA A 111 -0.83 17.56 -1.73
N ALA A 112 -0.16 17.90 -0.64
CA ALA A 112 0.39 16.93 0.31
C ALA A 112 -0.72 16.12 0.99
N VAL A 113 -1.81 16.76 1.43
CA VAL A 113 -2.99 16.09 2.01
C VAL A 113 -3.65 15.18 0.98
N LEU A 114 -3.83 15.62 -0.27
CA LEU A 114 -4.38 14.77 -1.33
C LEU A 114 -3.55 13.49 -1.54
N MET A 115 -2.22 13.59 -1.52
CA MET A 115 -1.36 12.40 -1.60
C MET A 115 -1.50 11.49 -0.38
N ALA A 116 -1.61 12.06 0.82
CA ALA A 116 -1.81 11.30 2.05
C ALA A 116 -3.19 10.60 2.08
N LEU A 117 -4.26 11.27 1.68
CA LEU A 117 -5.60 10.68 1.58
C LEU A 117 -5.62 9.53 0.58
N ALA A 118 -4.92 9.67 -0.56
CA ALA A 118 -4.78 8.57 -1.51
C ALA A 118 -4.07 7.36 -0.90
N GLU A 119 -3.04 7.56 -0.07
CA GLU A 119 -2.40 6.47 0.70
C GLU A 119 -3.32 5.83 1.75
N ALA A 120 -4.28 6.60 2.26
CA ALA A 120 -5.33 6.10 3.15
C ALA A 120 -6.50 5.43 2.41
N GLY A 121 -6.45 5.32 1.08
CA GLY A 121 -7.44 4.63 0.26
C GLY A 121 -8.55 5.53 -0.30
N TYR A 122 -8.46 6.84 -0.15
CA TYR A 122 -9.37 7.78 -0.81
C TYR A 122 -9.07 7.88 -2.31
N THR A 123 -10.09 8.21 -3.08
CA THR A 123 -10.08 8.31 -4.54
C THR A 123 -10.53 9.69 -4.99
N ALA A 124 -10.30 10.03 -6.26
CA ALA A 124 -10.75 11.30 -6.84
C ALA A 124 -12.27 11.53 -6.77
N SER A 125 -13.07 10.47 -6.56
CA SER A 125 -14.53 10.56 -6.42
C SER A 125 -15.02 10.83 -5.00
N ASP A 126 -14.16 10.74 -3.99
CA ASP A 126 -14.56 11.01 -2.61
C ASP A 126 -14.68 12.52 -2.38
N SER A 127 -15.76 12.96 -1.70
CA SER A 127 -16.09 14.40 -1.50
C SER A 127 -14.89 15.26 -1.11
N PRO A 128 -14.14 14.95 -0.02
CA PRO A 128 -13.03 15.80 0.41
C PRO A 128 -11.94 15.92 -0.65
N VAL A 129 -11.67 14.85 -1.41
CA VAL A 129 -10.68 14.87 -2.48
C VAL A 129 -11.19 15.68 -3.67
N SER A 130 -12.43 15.48 -4.09
CA SER A 130 -13.01 16.18 -5.24
C SER A 130 -13.12 17.70 -4.99
N GLU A 131 -13.46 18.11 -3.77
CA GLU A 131 -13.52 19.51 -3.33
C GLU A 131 -12.13 20.16 -3.35
N ALA A 132 -11.10 19.45 -2.90
CA ALA A 132 -9.71 19.92 -2.95
C ALA A 132 -9.17 20.03 -4.39
N VAL A 133 -9.59 19.15 -5.29
CA VAL A 133 -9.26 19.29 -6.72
C VAL A 133 -9.91 20.54 -7.31
N VAL A 134 -11.15 20.87 -6.91
CA VAL A 134 -11.81 22.13 -7.29
C VAL A 134 -11.08 23.34 -6.71
N TYR A 135 -10.65 23.27 -5.45
CA TYR A 135 -9.80 24.30 -4.85
C TYR A 135 -8.54 24.52 -5.69
N LEU A 136 -7.77 23.47 -6.00
CA LEU A 136 -6.56 23.60 -6.82
C LEU A 136 -6.85 24.20 -8.21
N ALA A 137 -7.99 23.87 -8.84
CA ALA A 137 -8.41 24.50 -10.09
C ALA A 137 -8.63 26.01 -9.99
N SER A 138 -9.08 26.50 -8.82
CA SER A 138 -9.20 27.94 -8.55
C SER A 138 -7.84 28.64 -8.41
N GLN A 139 -6.79 27.90 -8.07
CA GLN A 139 -5.45 28.42 -7.83
C GLN A 139 -4.59 28.48 -9.10
N GLN A 140 -5.01 27.83 -10.20
CA GLN A 140 -4.19 27.73 -11.40
C GLN A 140 -4.12 29.05 -12.18
N ASN A 141 -2.90 29.54 -12.42
CA ASN A 141 -2.64 30.75 -13.21
C ASN A 141 -2.77 30.52 -14.72
N ASN A 142 -2.86 31.60 -15.50
CA ASN A 142 -3.01 31.54 -16.96
C ASN A 142 -1.82 30.93 -17.71
N ASP A 143 -0.65 30.86 -17.07
CA ASP A 143 0.54 30.19 -17.59
C ASP A 143 0.54 28.67 -17.32
N ALA A 144 -0.58 28.14 -16.79
CA ALA A 144 -0.80 26.75 -16.37
C ALA A 144 -0.03 26.32 -15.12
N GLY A 145 0.85 27.17 -14.58
CA GLY A 145 1.52 26.95 -13.31
C GLY A 145 0.62 27.20 -12.11
N PHE A 146 1.08 26.75 -10.96
CA PHE A 146 0.43 26.96 -9.67
C PHE A 146 1.30 27.86 -8.79
N PRO A 147 0.71 28.89 -8.15
CA PRO A 147 1.36 29.68 -7.13
C PRO A 147 1.25 29.01 -5.76
N TYR A 148 1.86 29.61 -4.74
CA TYR A 148 1.63 29.20 -3.36
C TYR A 148 0.14 29.32 -2.98
N GLN A 149 -0.48 30.47 -3.28
CA GLN A 149 -1.86 30.76 -2.90
C GLN A 149 -2.44 31.92 -3.74
N LEU A 150 -3.75 31.93 -3.95
CA LEU A 150 -4.56 33.01 -4.54
C LEU A 150 -5.85 33.23 -3.72
N PRO A 151 -6.15 34.46 -3.28
CA PRO A 151 -5.21 35.58 -3.17
C PRO A 151 -4.14 35.26 -2.11
N CYS A 152 -2.93 35.80 -2.28
CA CYS A 152 -1.85 35.52 -1.33
C CYS A 152 -1.63 36.68 -0.34
N PHE A 153 -1.21 36.35 0.89
CA PHE A 153 -1.03 37.36 1.94
C PHE A 153 0.29 38.15 1.85
N TRP A 154 1.28 37.69 1.07
CA TRP A 154 2.56 38.39 0.90
C TRP A 154 2.88 38.75 -0.56
N PRO A 155 3.72 39.78 -0.83
CA PRO A 155 4.02 40.16 -2.20
C PRO A 155 4.77 39.06 -2.97
N GLY A 156 4.27 38.70 -4.15
CA GLY A 156 4.96 37.83 -5.12
C GLY A 156 4.66 36.33 -5.03
N CYS A 157 3.92 35.86 -4.02
CA CYS A 157 3.53 34.44 -3.94
C CYS A 157 2.38 34.04 -4.86
N GLU A 158 1.69 34.99 -5.48
CA GLU A 158 0.67 34.72 -6.51
C GLU A 158 1.28 34.36 -7.87
N ALA A 159 2.59 34.56 -8.04
CA ALA A 159 3.29 34.11 -9.25
C ALA A 159 3.49 32.59 -9.20
N SER A 160 3.22 31.93 -10.33
CA SER A 160 3.46 30.50 -10.48
C SER A 160 4.91 30.14 -10.18
N ASP A 161 5.11 29.02 -9.49
CA ASP A 161 6.42 28.58 -9.07
C ASP A 161 6.62 27.07 -9.23
N SER A 162 7.89 26.64 -9.23
CA SER A 162 8.24 25.25 -9.47
C SER A 162 7.86 24.32 -8.33
N ALA A 163 7.87 24.77 -7.08
CA ALA A 163 7.51 23.93 -5.94
C ALA A 163 6.00 23.62 -5.98
N SER A 164 5.17 24.65 -6.01
CA SER A 164 3.71 24.52 -6.01
C SER A 164 3.21 23.74 -7.21
N THR A 165 3.72 24.06 -8.40
CA THR A 165 3.38 23.29 -9.61
C THR A 165 3.79 21.82 -9.48
N SER A 166 4.97 21.52 -8.92
CA SER A 166 5.43 20.13 -8.75
C SER A 166 4.59 19.35 -7.76
N TRP A 167 4.22 19.95 -6.62
CA TRP A 167 3.36 19.31 -5.61
C TRP A 167 1.98 18.99 -6.18
N VAL A 168 1.37 19.93 -6.91
CA VAL A 168 0.07 19.73 -7.57
C VAL A 168 0.13 18.63 -8.63
N ILE A 169 1.16 18.61 -9.49
CA ILE A 169 1.38 17.51 -10.45
C ILE A 169 1.51 16.16 -9.72
N GLY A 170 2.24 16.13 -8.60
CA GLY A 170 2.39 14.94 -7.76
C GLY A 170 1.06 14.43 -7.21
N ALA A 171 0.21 15.34 -6.72
CA ALA A 171 -1.13 14.99 -6.22
C ALA A 171 -2.04 14.45 -7.34
N PHE A 172 -2.08 15.10 -8.49
CA PHE A 172 -2.85 14.61 -9.65
C PHE A 172 -2.36 13.24 -10.12
N THR A 173 -1.05 13.07 -10.23
CA THR A 173 -0.44 11.77 -10.56
C THR A 173 -0.85 10.70 -9.56
N LYS A 174 -0.83 11.01 -8.25
CA LYS A 174 -1.21 10.07 -7.19
C LYS A 174 -2.68 9.65 -7.28
N LEU A 175 -3.55 10.60 -7.62
CA LEU A 175 -4.99 10.40 -7.77
C LEU A 175 -5.38 9.81 -9.13
N SER A 176 -4.41 9.46 -9.99
CA SER A 176 -4.65 9.01 -11.37
C SER A 176 -5.42 10.02 -12.22
N LEU A 177 -5.28 11.31 -11.91
CA LEU A 177 -5.75 12.43 -12.74
C LEU A 177 -4.62 12.84 -13.67
N ASP A 178 -4.90 12.98 -14.98
CA ASP A 178 -3.88 13.37 -15.95
C ASP A 178 -3.51 14.85 -15.80
N PRO A 179 -2.30 15.21 -15.31
CA PRO A 179 -1.93 16.61 -15.14
C PRO A 179 -1.78 17.33 -16.49
N ALA A 180 -1.51 16.61 -17.59
CA ALA A 180 -1.38 17.22 -18.92
C ALA A 180 -2.72 17.74 -19.47
N SER A 181 -3.85 17.33 -18.88
CA SER A 181 -5.18 17.84 -19.21
C SER A 181 -5.49 19.21 -18.61
N TRP A 182 -4.70 19.66 -17.63
CA TRP A 182 -4.90 20.92 -16.91
C TRP A 182 -4.29 22.11 -17.67
N GLN A 183 -4.68 22.26 -18.93
CA GLN A 183 -4.07 23.25 -19.80
C GLN A 183 -4.65 24.66 -19.61
N LYS A 184 -3.78 25.66 -19.68
CA LYS A 184 -4.16 27.08 -19.80
C LYS A 184 -3.46 27.66 -20.99
N THR A 185 -4.22 28.30 -21.88
CA THR A 185 -3.69 28.90 -23.13
C THR A 185 -2.86 27.93 -24.00
N GLY A 186 -3.15 26.62 -23.92
CA GLY A 186 -2.45 25.57 -24.68
C GLY A 186 -1.12 25.11 -24.06
N VAL A 187 -0.82 25.52 -22.82
CA VAL A 187 0.34 25.08 -22.04
C VAL A 187 -0.16 24.20 -20.89
N SER A 188 0.53 23.09 -20.62
CA SER A 188 0.29 22.21 -19.48
C SER A 188 1.15 22.60 -18.25
N PRO A 189 0.81 22.14 -17.04
CA PRO A 189 1.62 22.41 -15.85
C PRO A 189 3.06 21.89 -15.97
N GLN A 190 3.26 20.74 -16.63
CA GLN A 190 4.59 20.20 -16.91
C GLN A 190 5.40 21.10 -17.85
N GLU A 191 4.75 21.64 -18.89
CA GLU A 191 5.41 22.57 -19.82
C GLU A 191 5.76 23.88 -19.14
N PHE A 192 4.88 24.43 -18.29
CA PHE A 192 5.21 25.56 -17.42
C PHE A 192 6.45 25.26 -16.57
N LEU A 193 6.47 24.11 -15.89
CA LEU A 193 7.55 23.73 -15.00
C LEU A 193 8.90 23.66 -15.74
N LEU A 194 8.91 23.14 -16.97
CA LEU A 194 10.09 23.09 -17.84
C LEU A 194 10.64 24.48 -18.21
N THR A 195 9.81 25.54 -18.20
CA THR A 195 10.30 26.92 -18.40
C THR A 195 11.19 27.42 -17.27
N LEU A 196 11.09 26.82 -16.09
CA LEU A 196 11.89 27.16 -14.91
C LEU A 196 13.23 26.40 -14.83
N GLN A 197 13.48 25.48 -15.77
CA GLN A 197 14.75 24.76 -15.85
C GLN A 197 15.87 25.66 -16.38
N THR A 198 17.00 25.68 -15.69
CA THR A 198 18.22 26.38 -16.12
C THR A 198 19.09 25.50 -17.02
N GLY A 199 20.07 26.11 -17.71
CA GLY A 199 20.95 25.39 -18.64
C GLY A 199 21.84 24.32 -18.01
N ASP A 200 22.01 24.32 -16.68
CA ASP A 200 22.71 23.27 -15.92
C ASP A 200 21.77 22.13 -15.45
N GLY A 201 20.48 22.22 -15.79
CA GLY A 201 19.45 21.24 -15.45
C GLY A 201 18.74 21.47 -14.10
N SER A 202 19.20 22.43 -13.29
CA SER A 202 18.50 22.79 -12.04
C SER A 202 17.22 23.59 -12.31
N PHE A 203 16.34 23.70 -11.32
CA PHE A 203 15.08 24.45 -11.44
C PHE A 203 15.05 25.65 -10.50
N LYS A 204 14.63 26.80 -11.02
CA LYS A 204 14.35 28.03 -10.26
C LYS A 204 13.12 27.86 -9.41
N TRP A 205 12.94 28.68 -8.36
CA TRP A 205 11.64 28.74 -7.68
C TRP A 205 10.65 29.50 -8.57
N GLN A 206 10.98 30.73 -8.96
CA GLN A 206 10.18 31.54 -9.88
C GLN A 206 11.00 32.00 -11.11
N ALA A 207 10.31 32.43 -12.17
CA ALA A 207 10.95 32.80 -13.44
C ALA A 207 12.01 33.90 -13.28
N GLY A 208 11.77 34.85 -12.36
CA GLY A 208 12.66 35.97 -12.05
C GLY A 208 13.94 35.60 -11.32
N ASP A 209 14.05 34.38 -10.77
CA ASP A 209 15.22 34.00 -9.98
C ASP A 209 16.48 33.84 -10.86
N PRO A 210 17.67 34.20 -10.34
CA PRO A 210 18.91 34.16 -11.11
C PRO A 210 19.45 32.74 -11.32
N ALA A 211 19.08 31.78 -10.47
CA ALA A 211 19.61 30.41 -10.49
C ALA A 211 18.61 29.41 -9.93
N GLY A 212 18.79 28.13 -10.28
CA GLY A 212 18.04 27.04 -9.68
C GLY A 212 18.52 26.65 -8.29
N SER A 213 17.73 25.85 -7.58
CA SER A 213 18.10 25.30 -6.27
C SER A 213 17.89 23.79 -6.21
N ALA A 214 18.63 23.12 -5.32
CA ALA A 214 18.51 21.68 -5.13
C ALA A 214 17.10 21.26 -4.70
N GLY A 215 16.42 22.07 -3.87
CA GLY A 215 15.05 21.77 -3.40
C GLY A 215 14.03 21.81 -4.54
N MET A 216 14.02 22.91 -5.31
CA MET A 216 13.12 23.05 -6.46
C MET A 216 13.38 21.99 -7.52
N THR A 217 14.66 21.69 -7.76
CA THR A 217 15.07 20.61 -8.67
C THR A 217 14.55 19.26 -8.21
N ALA A 218 14.62 18.96 -6.90
CA ALA A 218 14.13 17.70 -6.36
C ALA A 218 12.62 17.53 -6.55
N TYR A 219 11.83 18.59 -6.32
CA TYR A 219 10.38 18.56 -6.55
C TYR A 219 10.05 18.40 -8.04
N ALA A 220 10.71 19.20 -8.89
CA ALA A 220 10.45 19.18 -10.34
C ALA A 220 10.78 17.83 -10.97
N VAL A 221 11.88 17.19 -10.56
CA VAL A 221 12.26 15.86 -11.08
C VAL A 221 11.23 14.80 -10.72
N VAL A 222 10.66 14.81 -9.51
CA VAL A 222 9.61 13.86 -9.13
C VAL A 222 8.36 14.07 -9.98
N ALA A 223 7.91 15.32 -10.11
CA ALA A 223 6.74 15.68 -10.90
C ALA A 223 6.90 15.32 -12.40
N LEU A 224 8.01 15.73 -13.02
CA LEU A 224 8.27 15.47 -14.44
C LEU A 224 8.55 13.99 -14.75
N ALA A 225 8.94 13.20 -13.75
CA ALA A 225 9.05 11.74 -13.89
C ALA A 225 7.69 11.01 -13.82
N GLY A 226 6.58 11.74 -13.68
CA GLY A 226 5.25 11.15 -13.50
C GLY A 226 5.19 10.33 -12.20
N LYS A 227 5.81 10.83 -11.13
CA LYS A 227 5.84 10.22 -9.80
C LYS A 227 5.19 11.15 -8.77
N SER A 228 4.85 10.56 -7.63
CA SER A 228 4.27 11.23 -6.48
C SER A 228 4.98 10.76 -5.20
N TYR A 229 4.73 11.44 -4.08
CA TYR A 229 5.20 10.97 -2.78
C TYR A 229 4.21 9.96 -2.16
N PRO A 230 4.72 8.98 -1.37
CA PRO A 230 6.10 8.51 -1.35
C PRO A 230 6.54 7.95 -2.71
N VAL A 231 7.75 8.32 -3.15
CA VAL A 231 8.29 7.91 -4.48
C VAL A 231 8.58 6.41 -4.59
N LYS A 232 8.63 5.72 -3.45
CA LYS A 232 8.84 4.29 -3.34
C LYS A 232 8.22 3.82 -2.03
N THR A 233 7.64 2.63 -2.06
CA THR A 233 7.23 1.88 -0.88
C THR A 233 8.13 0.66 -0.72
N GLY A 234 8.25 0.18 0.51
CA GLY A 234 8.81 -1.13 0.84
C GLY A 234 8.05 -1.71 2.03
N ASN A 235 8.38 -2.91 2.47
CA ASN A 235 7.81 -3.46 3.69
C ASN A 235 8.86 -3.48 4.79
N TYR A 236 8.74 -2.65 5.82
CA TYR A 236 9.72 -2.58 6.90
C TYR A 236 9.09 -2.82 8.29
N LEU A 237 7.87 -3.40 8.34
CA LEU A 237 7.05 -3.53 9.55
C LEU A 237 7.52 -4.57 10.60
N GLY A 238 8.78 -5.03 10.53
CA GLY A 238 9.32 -6.09 11.40
C GLY A 238 10.55 -5.70 12.24
N GLY A 239 10.94 -4.42 12.26
CA GLY A 239 11.87 -3.83 13.23
C GLY A 239 13.31 -4.36 13.29
N SER A 240 13.72 -5.38 12.54
CA SER A 240 15.08 -5.95 12.68
C SER A 240 15.69 -6.58 11.42
N GLY A 241 15.02 -6.50 10.25
CA GLY A 241 15.57 -7.00 8.99
C GLY A 241 16.51 -6.00 8.29
N SER A 242 17.57 -6.47 7.63
CA SER A 242 18.47 -5.64 6.80
C SER A 242 17.90 -5.28 5.41
N GLY A 243 16.60 -5.39 5.21
CA GLY A 243 15.92 -5.18 3.93
C GLY A 243 14.41 -5.24 4.08
N PRO A 244 13.63 -5.14 2.98
CA PRO A 244 12.20 -5.32 3.03
C PRO A 244 11.88 -6.67 3.70
N THR A 245 10.99 -6.67 4.69
CA THR A 245 10.43 -7.86 5.30
C THR A 245 9.92 -8.78 4.18
N PRO A 246 10.38 -10.05 4.12
CA PRO A 246 9.86 -11.00 3.16
C PRO A 246 8.33 -11.06 3.26
N LEU A 247 7.65 -10.74 2.16
CA LEU A 247 6.20 -10.90 2.00
C LEU A 247 5.94 -12.20 1.25
N ALA A 248 5.07 -13.03 1.82
CA ALA A 248 4.43 -14.11 1.10
C ALA A 248 3.08 -13.62 0.54
N ASP A 249 2.57 -14.33 -0.45
CA ASP A 249 1.16 -14.31 -0.83
C ASP A 249 0.83 -15.75 -1.14
N LEU A 250 0.31 -16.44 -0.13
CA LEU A 250 -0.08 -17.83 -0.25
C LEU A 250 -1.47 -17.87 -0.88
N ALA A 251 -1.67 -18.81 -1.80
CA ALA A 251 -2.99 -19.11 -2.30
C ALA A 251 -3.22 -20.60 -2.22
N ILE A 252 -4.33 -21.00 -1.61
CA ILE A 252 -4.75 -22.39 -1.54
C ILE A 252 -6.02 -22.58 -2.36
N LYS A 253 -6.14 -23.71 -3.06
CA LYS A 253 -7.34 -24.07 -3.83
C LYS A 253 -7.48 -25.57 -4.00
N PHE A 254 -8.71 -26.02 -4.24
CA PHE A 254 -8.96 -27.37 -4.72
C PHE A 254 -8.92 -27.40 -6.25
N THR A 255 -8.43 -28.50 -6.82
CA THR A 255 -8.44 -28.72 -8.28
C THR A 255 -9.85 -28.95 -8.83
N ASN A 256 -10.73 -29.48 -8.01
CA ASN A 256 -12.16 -29.66 -8.27
C ASN A 256 -12.95 -29.02 -7.13
N GLU A 257 -13.97 -28.23 -7.46
CA GLU A 257 -14.85 -27.58 -6.47
C GLU A 257 -15.92 -28.53 -5.90
N SER A 258 -16.06 -29.72 -6.51
CA SER A 258 -16.94 -30.79 -6.04
C SER A 258 -16.35 -32.17 -6.32
N ILE A 259 -16.63 -33.14 -5.43
CA ILE A 259 -16.37 -34.57 -5.64
C ILE A 259 -17.58 -35.41 -5.26
N THR A 260 -17.74 -36.55 -5.95
CA THR A 260 -18.75 -37.56 -5.62
C THR A 260 -18.06 -38.88 -5.26
N ILE A 261 -18.51 -39.52 -4.19
CA ILE A 261 -17.99 -40.81 -3.70
C ILE A 261 -19.16 -41.79 -3.61
N ASN A 262 -19.09 -42.94 -4.27
CA ASN A 262 -20.09 -43.98 -4.00
C ASN A 262 -19.80 -44.66 -2.66
N GLU A 263 -20.84 -45.07 -1.94
CA GLU A 263 -20.73 -45.74 -0.66
C GLU A 263 -19.81 -46.97 -0.74
N GLY A 264 -18.75 -46.98 0.06
CA GLY A 264 -17.74 -48.05 0.05
C GLY A 264 -16.66 -47.92 -1.03
N GLU A 265 -16.72 -46.91 -1.89
CA GLU A 265 -15.67 -46.58 -2.86
C GLU A 265 -14.76 -45.45 -2.34
N GLN A 266 -13.69 -45.18 -3.11
CA GLN A 266 -12.72 -44.12 -2.83
C GLN A 266 -12.72 -43.10 -3.99
N ALA A 267 -12.56 -41.83 -3.66
CA ALA A 267 -12.39 -40.75 -4.65
C ALA A 267 -11.14 -39.92 -4.37
N GLY A 268 -10.55 -39.39 -5.43
CA GLY A 268 -9.39 -38.50 -5.36
C GLY A 268 -9.79 -37.03 -5.29
N LEU A 269 -9.07 -36.24 -4.49
CA LEU A 269 -9.16 -34.78 -4.46
C LEU A 269 -7.77 -34.18 -4.30
N THR A 270 -7.40 -33.21 -5.14
CA THR A 270 -6.10 -32.54 -5.04
C THR A 270 -6.24 -31.13 -4.50
N VAL A 271 -5.48 -30.83 -3.44
CA VAL A 271 -5.28 -29.49 -2.90
C VAL A 271 -4.02 -28.90 -3.50
N LYS A 272 -4.10 -27.68 -4.03
CA LYS A 272 -2.96 -26.95 -4.58
C LYS A 272 -2.65 -25.75 -3.70
N LEU A 273 -1.39 -25.67 -3.26
CA LEU A 273 -0.85 -24.53 -2.54
C LEU A 273 0.20 -23.84 -3.40
N ILE A 274 0.14 -22.51 -3.47
CA ILE A 274 1.07 -21.69 -4.23
C ILE A 274 1.56 -20.54 -3.37
N ASN A 275 2.79 -20.09 -3.59
CA ASN A 275 3.28 -18.80 -3.09
C ASN A 275 3.41 -17.84 -4.28
N ASN A 276 2.44 -16.96 -4.50
CA ASN A 276 2.47 -15.89 -5.49
C ASN A 276 3.32 -14.69 -5.06
N GLY A 277 3.77 -14.68 -3.80
CA GLY A 277 4.53 -13.59 -3.24
C GLY A 277 5.95 -13.47 -3.80
N PRO A 278 6.54 -12.27 -3.74
CA PRO A 278 7.88 -12.01 -4.27
C PRO A 278 9.00 -12.66 -3.45
N THR A 279 8.68 -13.27 -2.30
CA THR A 279 9.68 -13.88 -1.41
C THR A 279 9.26 -15.28 -0.95
N MET A 280 10.22 -16.07 -0.47
CA MET A 280 10.01 -17.41 0.06
C MET A 280 9.23 -17.36 1.39
N ALA A 281 8.20 -18.19 1.52
CA ALA A 281 7.46 -18.39 2.77
C ALA A 281 8.13 -19.51 3.61
N GLN A 282 8.13 -19.37 4.93
CA GLN A 282 8.71 -20.30 5.90
C GLN A 282 7.66 -20.75 6.90
N ASN A 283 7.85 -21.95 7.45
CA ASN A 283 6.93 -22.57 8.40
C ASN A 283 5.48 -22.53 7.90
N VAL A 284 5.28 -22.88 6.63
CA VAL A 284 3.95 -22.86 6.02
C VAL A 284 3.15 -24.02 6.60
N VAL A 285 1.91 -23.73 7.00
CA VAL A 285 0.97 -24.71 7.54
C VAL A 285 -0.36 -24.54 6.82
N ALA A 286 -0.82 -25.59 6.14
CA ALA A 286 -2.16 -25.69 5.60
C ALA A 286 -2.96 -26.72 6.42
N GLU A 287 -4.07 -26.29 7.02
CA GLU A 287 -4.94 -27.13 7.83
C GLU A 287 -6.20 -27.50 7.03
N LEU A 288 -6.53 -28.79 6.99
CA LEU A 288 -7.71 -29.31 6.33
C LEU A 288 -8.79 -29.63 7.35
N THR A 289 -10.01 -29.17 7.10
CA THR A 289 -11.19 -29.56 7.86
C THR A 289 -12.03 -30.51 7.02
N LEU A 290 -12.22 -31.73 7.53
CA LEU A 290 -13.08 -32.74 6.91
C LEU A 290 -14.40 -32.83 7.68
N PRO A 291 -15.53 -32.93 6.97
CA PRO A 291 -16.85 -33.11 7.58
C PRO A 291 -16.99 -34.48 8.23
N GLU A 292 -17.83 -34.57 9.26
CA GLU A 292 -18.05 -35.82 9.99
C GLU A 292 -18.58 -36.92 9.07
N GLY A 293 -17.97 -38.11 9.15
CA GLY A 293 -18.31 -39.27 8.31
C GLY A 293 -17.59 -39.33 6.96
N LEU A 294 -16.79 -38.31 6.60
CA LEU A 294 -15.82 -38.39 5.52
C LEU A 294 -14.46 -38.83 6.08
N GLU A 295 -13.92 -39.91 5.54
CA GLU A 295 -12.65 -40.48 6.00
C GLU A 295 -11.52 -40.16 5.02
N LEU A 296 -10.40 -39.68 5.55
CA LEU A 296 -9.15 -39.56 4.80
C LEU A 296 -8.42 -40.90 4.85
N VAL A 297 -8.36 -41.59 3.71
CA VAL A 297 -7.67 -42.88 3.56
C VAL A 297 -6.17 -42.67 3.36
N GLN A 298 -5.82 -41.75 2.45
CA GLN A 298 -4.44 -41.48 2.09
C GLN A 298 -4.25 -40.01 1.73
N ALA A 299 -3.10 -39.46 2.07
CA ALA A 299 -2.67 -38.12 1.66
C ALA A 299 -1.22 -38.18 1.17
N THR A 300 -1.00 -37.83 -0.10
CA THR A 300 0.32 -37.92 -0.76
C THR A 300 0.75 -36.53 -1.23
N PRO A 301 1.63 -35.84 -0.48
CA PRO A 301 2.18 -34.55 -0.90
C PRO A 301 3.23 -34.70 -2.00
N THR A 302 3.29 -33.76 -2.93
CA THR A 302 4.42 -33.62 -3.88
C THR A 302 5.64 -32.96 -3.22
N ASP A 303 5.40 -32.16 -2.18
CA ASP A 303 6.41 -31.51 -1.34
C ASP A 303 5.80 -31.21 0.05
N GLY A 304 6.63 -30.98 1.06
CA GLY A 304 6.20 -30.85 2.45
C GLY A 304 5.82 -32.19 3.10
N VAL A 305 5.28 -32.12 4.32
CA VAL A 305 4.93 -33.28 5.15
C VAL A 305 3.51 -33.15 5.65
N PHE A 306 2.69 -34.19 5.46
CA PHE A 306 1.31 -34.24 5.94
C PHE A 306 1.18 -35.09 7.21
N ASP A 307 0.58 -34.53 8.25
CA ASP A 307 0.21 -35.22 9.50
C ASP A 307 -1.30 -35.50 9.50
N GLN A 308 -1.67 -36.75 9.22
CA GLN A 308 -3.06 -37.20 9.12
C GLN A 308 -3.81 -37.17 10.46
N ASN A 309 -3.11 -37.19 11.60
CA ASN A 309 -3.78 -37.10 12.90
C ASN A 309 -4.26 -35.68 13.21
N LYS A 310 -3.64 -34.68 12.56
CA LYS A 310 -3.96 -33.25 12.73
C LYS A 310 -4.62 -32.65 11.50
N ASN A 311 -4.73 -33.41 10.41
CA ASN A 311 -5.09 -32.91 9.09
C ASN A 311 -4.27 -31.68 8.68
N SER A 312 -2.96 -31.70 8.95
CA SER A 312 -2.08 -30.55 8.78
C SER A 312 -0.96 -30.86 7.79
N TRP A 313 -0.82 -30.02 6.77
CA TRP A 313 0.23 -30.06 5.76
C TRP A 313 1.27 -28.97 6.03
N THR A 314 2.52 -29.37 6.27
CA THR A 314 3.56 -28.45 6.74
C THR A 314 4.77 -28.39 5.81
N PHE A 315 5.37 -27.21 5.72
CA PHE A 315 6.60 -26.96 4.97
C PHE A 315 7.58 -26.18 5.81
N ILE A 316 8.85 -26.58 5.80
CA ILE A 316 9.94 -25.75 6.32
C ILE A 316 10.00 -24.44 5.52
N ARG A 317 9.81 -24.54 4.19
CA ARG A 317 9.79 -23.42 3.26
C ARG A 317 8.99 -23.73 1.99
N LEU A 318 8.45 -22.69 1.36
CA LEU A 318 7.88 -22.69 0.02
C LEU A 318 8.45 -21.49 -0.76
N ASN A 319 9.28 -21.77 -1.77
CA ASN A 319 9.96 -20.73 -2.55
C ASN A 319 8.97 -19.79 -3.26
N ASN A 320 9.42 -18.59 -3.62
CA ASN A 320 8.62 -17.64 -4.40
C ASN A 320 8.22 -18.26 -5.75
N PHE A 321 6.95 -18.07 -6.12
CA PHE A 321 6.31 -18.63 -7.32
C PHE A 321 6.31 -20.16 -7.40
N ALA A 322 6.65 -20.87 -6.30
CA ALA A 322 6.58 -22.32 -6.24
C ALA A 322 5.16 -22.79 -5.91
N ALA A 323 4.85 -23.99 -6.38
CA ALA A 323 3.59 -24.69 -6.12
C ALA A 323 3.88 -26.07 -5.56
N ALA A 324 2.99 -26.54 -4.68
CA ALA A 324 2.94 -27.92 -4.24
C ALA A 324 1.49 -28.42 -4.31
N GLU A 325 1.35 -29.74 -4.46
CA GLU A 325 0.04 -30.39 -4.51
C GLU A 325 -0.03 -31.51 -3.46
N LEU A 326 -1.19 -31.65 -2.84
CA LEU A 326 -1.52 -32.70 -1.89
C LEU A 326 -2.65 -33.53 -2.47
N ASN A 327 -2.36 -34.78 -2.81
CA ASN A 327 -3.33 -35.71 -3.39
C ASN A 327 -3.99 -36.52 -2.28
N LEU A 328 -5.29 -36.31 -2.08
CA LEU A 328 -6.10 -36.98 -1.07
C LEU A 328 -6.85 -38.16 -1.71
N VAL A 329 -6.98 -39.25 -0.96
CA VAL A 329 -7.90 -40.35 -1.24
C VAL A 329 -8.90 -40.39 -0.09
N LEU A 330 -10.17 -40.18 -0.42
CA LEU A 330 -11.27 -40.02 0.52
C LEU A 330 -12.26 -41.18 0.35
N SER A 331 -12.87 -41.62 1.45
CA SER A 331 -13.96 -42.60 1.43
C SER A 331 -15.10 -42.18 2.34
N SER A 332 -16.29 -42.68 2.05
CA SER A 332 -17.40 -42.64 3.00
C SER A 332 -18.20 -43.95 2.94
N VAL A 333 -18.69 -44.37 4.10
CA VAL A 333 -19.48 -45.59 4.28
C VAL A 333 -20.98 -45.29 4.48
N LYS A 334 -21.38 -44.03 4.28
CA LYS A 334 -22.78 -43.59 4.36
C LYS A 334 -23.02 -42.51 3.32
N ALA A 335 -24.27 -42.38 2.89
CA ALA A 335 -24.68 -41.23 2.10
C ALA A 335 -24.69 -39.96 2.97
N ILE A 336 -23.83 -39.00 2.63
CA ILE A 336 -23.63 -37.74 3.35
C ILE A 336 -23.17 -36.66 2.36
N SER A 337 -23.36 -35.39 2.71
CA SER A 337 -22.84 -34.27 1.93
C SER A 337 -22.33 -33.18 2.85
N GLY A 338 -21.40 -32.37 2.38
CA GLY A 338 -20.88 -31.25 3.15
C GLY A 338 -19.73 -30.55 2.44
N GLU A 339 -18.88 -29.90 3.22
CA GLU A 339 -17.81 -29.06 2.73
C GLU A 339 -16.47 -29.48 3.34
N ILE A 340 -15.47 -29.58 2.49
CA ILE A 340 -14.06 -29.71 2.85
C ILE A 340 -13.47 -28.31 2.76
N SER A 341 -12.79 -27.84 3.81
CA SER A 341 -12.07 -26.57 3.77
C SER A 341 -10.58 -26.77 4.00
N ALA A 342 -9.80 -25.84 3.45
CA ALA A 342 -8.36 -25.75 3.69
C ALA A 342 -7.98 -24.29 3.97
N VAL A 343 -7.26 -24.05 5.05
CA VAL A 343 -6.77 -22.72 5.45
C VAL A 343 -5.25 -22.77 5.53
N VAL A 344 -4.56 -21.78 4.96
CA VAL A 344 -3.10 -21.71 4.97
C VAL A 344 -2.57 -20.49 5.73
N SER A 345 -1.44 -20.67 6.40
CA SER A 345 -0.69 -19.62 7.08
C SER A 345 0.83 -19.87 6.97
N ALA A 346 1.63 -18.84 7.26
CA ALA A 346 3.09 -18.93 7.32
C ALA A 346 3.66 -17.98 8.37
N ARG A 347 4.99 -18.02 8.54
CA ARG A 347 5.72 -17.08 9.41
C ARG A 347 5.69 -15.65 8.86
N GLU A 348 5.88 -15.49 7.55
CA GLU A 348 5.86 -14.21 6.85
C GLU A 348 4.43 -13.63 6.82
N LEU A 349 4.33 -12.30 6.77
CA LEU A 349 3.04 -11.64 6.56
C LEU A 349 2.54 -11.94 5.15
N ASP A 350 1.27 -12.32 5.06
CA ASP A 350 0.56 -12.47 3.80
C ASP A 350 -0.15 -11.15 3.43
N PHE A 351 0.22 -10.56 2.29
CA PHE A 351 -0.36 -9.29 1.85
C PHE A 351 -1.74 -9.43 1.18
N ASN A 352 -2.12 -10.64 0.78
CA ASN A 352 -3.45 -10.94 0.27
C ASN A 352 -4.07 -12.04 1.10
N GLN A 353 -4.89 -11.70 2.10
CA GLN A 353 -5.51 -12.73 2.93
C GLN A 353 -6.75 -13.36 2.29
N THR A 354 -7.23 -12.85 1.15
CA THR A 354 -8.51 -13.27 0.55
C THR A 354 -8.45 -14.64 -0.15
N ASN A 355 -7.24 -15.15 -0.41
CA ASN A 355 -6.96 -16.43 -1.09
C ASN A 355 -6.31 -17.47 -0.15
N ASN A 356 -6.30 -17.20 1.17
CA ASN A 356 -5.75 -18.11 2.18
C ASN A 356 -6.72 -19.18 2.67
N GLU A 357 -7.94 -19.20 2.15
CA GLU A 357 -8.93 -20.23 2.42
C GLU A 357 -9.54 -20.74 1.12
N ALA A 358 -9.75 -22.05 1.05
CA ALA A 358 -10.47 -22.71 -0.03
C ALA A 358 -11.50 -23.69 0.51
N LYS A 359 -12.55 -23.91 -0.29
CA LYS A 359 -13.65 -24.83 0.02
C LYS A 359 -13.93 -25.71 -1.20
N ALA A 360 -14.30 -26.96 -0.96
CA ALA A 360 -14.82 -27.88 -1.96
C ALA A 360 -16.01 -28.63 -1.38
N SER A 361 -17.06 -28.76 -2.17
CA SER A 361 -18.22 -29.57 -1.79
C SER A 361 -17.91 -31.07 -1.98
N PHE A 362 -18.51 -31.92 -1.16
CA PHE A 362 -18.46 -33.37 -1.36
C PHE A 362 -19.86 -33.97 -1.21
N THR A 363 -20.14 -35.01 -1.99
CA THR A 363 -21.34 -35.83 -1.85
C THR A 363 -20.95 -37.30 -1.87
N ALA A 364 -21.43 -38.06 -0.89
CA ALA A 364 -21.36 -39.51 -0.88
C ALA A 364 -22.75 -40.09 -1.17
N GLU A 365 -22.85 -41.01 -2.12
CA GLU A 365 -24.13 -41.55 -2.61
C GLU A 365 -24.24 -43.06 -2.38
N VAL A 366 -25.45 -43.55 -2.12
CA VAL A 366 -25.71 -45.00 -2.03
C VAL A 366 -25.66 -45.58 -3.44
N ILE A 367 -24.97 -46.71 -3.62
CA ILE A 367 -25.06 -47.47 -4.88
C ILE A 367 -26.49 -48.00 -5.02
N ALA A 368 -27.26 -47.45 -5.98
CA ALA A 368 -28.53 -48.04 -6.35
C ALA A 368 -28.27 -49.43 -6.93
N LYS A 369 -28.60 -50.49 -6.19
CA LYS A 369 -28.62 -51.85 -6.73
C LYS A 369 -29.57 -51.84 -7.93
N SER A 370 -29.03 -51.98 -9.14
CA SER A 370 -29.81 -52.25 -10.34
C SER A 370 -30.67 -53.49 -10.05
N ALA A 371 -31.99 -53.33 -10.12
CA ALA A 371 -32.92 -54.45 -10.10
C ALA A 371 -32.64 -55.31 -11.35
N GLU A 372 -32.04 -56.49 -11.15
CA GLU A 372 -31.99 -57.50 -12.21
C GLU A 372 -33.42 -58.02 -12.46
N VAL A 373 -33.87 -57.91 -13.71
CA VAL A 373 -35.12 -58.48 -14.25
C VAL A 373 -34.86 -59.87 -14.80
#